data_AF-A0A640T7R0-F1
#
_entry.id   AF-A0A640T7R0-F1
#
_cell.length_a   1.000
_cell.length_b   1.000
_cell.length_c   1.000
_cell.angle_alpha   90.00
_cell.angle_beta   90.00
_cell.angle_gamma   90.00
#
_symmetry.space_group_name_H-M   'P 1'
#
loop_
_entity.id
_entity.type
_entity.pdbx_description
1 polymer ?
#
loop_
_entity_poly.entity_id
_entity_poly.type
_entity_poly.pdbx_seq_one_letter_code
_entity_poly.pdbx_strand_id
1 'polypeptide(L)'
;MYELGLRHITGKPTIHIGEAGQLPFDIASIRTIRYQRTRSHLAEARKEIESTLEVGLRDGFELLTPARVLRGLQTDDGPTSVSKAGDGGNGEDEDSPGLLDDFAVIEDGLDEMAADMEAITKTIETIGALTEQSGTEMLDLTQANMPMSARLAAVARYAETISAPAGELNTVAAAFAERMATLDSGVRAALGLIEMTPPDERGEGAEEFLEQLMSLDEAAQDGLAQIGSFGTSAGVMVRVSRHLRKPVKEISAAVKQLTSAITRMGEWVAKARTLAHSATA
;
A
#
# COMPACT_ATOMS: atom_id res chain seq x y z
N MET A 1 6.95 9.20 11.80
CA MET A 1 6.26 9.28 10.49
C MET A 1 6.39 7.98 9.71
N TYR A 2 7.60 7.45 9.45
CA TYR A 2 7.79 6.16 8.75
C TYR A 2 7.07 4.97 9.41
N GLU A 3 7.20 4.79 10.73
CA GLU A 3 6.51 3.71 11.47
C GLU A 3 4.99 3.87 11.51
N LEU A 4 4.49 5.10 11.34
CA LEU A 4 3.06 5.39 11.37
C LEU A 4 2.42 5.00 10.04
N GLY A 5 3.04 5.40 8.92
CA GLY A 5 2.64 4.95 7.58
C GLY A 5 2.62 3.43 7.49
N LEU A 6 3.66 2.76 7.99
CA LEU A 6 3.73 1.29 7.99
C LEU A 6 2.61 0.64 8.82
N ARG A 7 2.22 1.25 9.96
CA ARG A 7 1.12 0.74 10.78
C ARG A 7 -0.25 0.98 10.14
N HIS A 8 -0.46 2.12 9.50
CA HIS A 8 -1.67 2.39 8.73
C HIS A 8 -1.80 1.43 7.53
N ILE A 9 -0.70 1.18 6.82
CA ILE A 9 -0.63 0.23 5.70
C ILE A 9 -0.89 -1.22 6.14
N THR A 10 -0.50 -1.59 7.36
CA THR A 10 -0.66 -2.97 7.88
C THR A 10 -1.91 -3.17 8.72
N GLY A 11 -2.83 -2.20 8.70
CA GLY A 11 -4.06 -2.27 9.49
C GLY A 11 -3.82 -2.39 11.00
N LYS A 12 -2.61 -2.05 11.47
CA LYS A 12 -2.26 -2.19 12.87
C LYS A 12 -2.82 -1.01 13.65
N PRO A 13 -3.47 -1.26 14.79
CA PRO A 13 -3.97 -0.19 15.62
C PRO A 13 -2.91 0.82 16.00
N THR A 14 -3.24 2.08 15.77
CA THR A 14 -2.45 3.24 16.17
C THR A 14 -3.27 4.09 17.13
N ILE A 15 -2.65 4.45 18.25
CA ILE A 15 -3.14 5.47 19.17
C ILE A 15 -2.09 6.57 19.13
N HIS A 16 -2.48 7.75 18.71
CA HIS A 16 -1.59 8.90 18.65
C HIS A 16 -1.58 9.60 20.00
N ILE A 17 -0.42 10.08 20.45
CA ILE A 17 -0.29 10.86 21.68
C ILE A 17 0.40 12.17 21.32
N GLY A 18 -0.28 13.29 21.55
CA GLY A 18 0.18 14.60 21.10
C GLY A 18 0.00 15.69 22.14
N GLU A 19 0.92 16.65 22.17
CA GLU A 19 0.77 17.84 23.00
C GLU A 19 -0.25 18.80 22.37
N ALA A 20 -1.19 19.30 23.17
CA ALA A 20 -2.25 20.18 22.70
C ALA A 20 -1.67 21.44 22.01
N GLY A 21 -2.01 21.64 20.75
CA GLY A 21 -1.57 22.79 19.94
C GLY A 21 -0.23 22.63 19.21
N GLN A 22 0.42 21.45 19.27
CA GLN A 22 1.67 21.16 18.55
C GLN A 22 1.55 20.00 17.54
N LEU A 23 0.34 19.54 17.25
CA LEU A 23 0.14 18.49 16.25
C LEU A 23 0.27 19.08 14.83
N PRO A 24 1.05 18.45 13.93
CA PRO A 24 0.98 18.71 12.49
C PRO A 24 -0.47 18.54 12.01
N PHE A 25 -0.86 19.30 10.97
CA PHE A 25 -2.25 19.34 10.50
C PHE A 25 -2.77 17.95 10.04
N ASP A 26 -1.85 17.04 9.69
CA ASP A 26 -2.11 15.71 9.14
C ASP A 26 -2.42 14.60 10.18
N ILE A 27 -2.42 14.91 11.49
CA ILE A 27 -2.56 13.92 12.59
C ILE A 27 -3.69 14.31 13.56
N ALA A 28 -4.45 15.36 13.24
CA ALA A 28 -5.33 16.01 14.21
C ALA A 28 -6.62 15.24 14.54
N SER A 29 -7.05 14.30 13.69
CA SER A 29 -8.36 13.63 13.76
C SER A 29 -8.32 12.14 14.13
N ILE A 30 -7.20 11.43 13.92
CA ILE A 30 -7.18 9.96 14.12
C ILE A 30 -6.72 9.60 15.54
N ARG A 31 -7.68 9.28 16.42
CA ARG A 31 -7.45 8.64 17.75
C ARG A 31 -6.28 9.26 18.52
N THR A 32 -6.24 10.58 18.60
CA THR A 32 -5.17 11.33 19.27
C THR A 32 -5.53 11.69 20.69
N ILE A 33 -4.89 11.03 21.67
CA ILE A 33 -4.96 11.40 23.08
C ILE A 33 -4.09 12.63 23.27
N ARG A 34 -4.76 13.76 23.55
CA ARG A 34 -4.11 15.06 23.69
C ARG A 34 -3.71 15.27 25.14
N TYR A 35 -2.48 15.71 25.38
CA TYR A 35 -2.01 16.04 26.73
C TYR A 35 -1.45 17.45 26.82
N GLN A 36 -1.42 17.99 28.04
CA GLN A 36 -0.68 19.21 28.39
C GLN A 36 0.42 18.84 29.38
N ARG A 37 1.55 19.57 29.39
CA ARG A 37 2.71 19.32 30.27
C ARG A 37 2.48 19.74 31.73
N THR A 38 1.33 19.41 32.27
CA THR A 38 0.94 19.65 33.67
C THR A 38 0.68 18.31 34.34
N ARG A 39 1.08 18.16 35.61
CA ARG A 39 1.03 16.87 36.32
C ARG A 39 -0.37 16.25 36.38
N SER A 40 -1.41 17.07 36.45
CA SER A 40 -2.82 16.63 36.42
C SER A 40 -3.22 16.05 35.06
N HIS A 41 -2.87 16.73 33.97
CA HIS A 41 -3.25 16.32 32.61
C HIS A 41 -2.44 15.12 32.10
N LEU A 42 -1.21 14.91 32.59
CA LEU A 42 -0.47 13.67 32.33
C LEU A 42 -1.11 12.46 33.02
N ALA A 43 -1.72 12.64 34.19
CA ALA A 43 -2.44 11.57 34.88
C ALA A 43 -3.77 11.23 34.19
N GLU A 44 -4.44 12.22 33.60
CA GLU A 44 -5.64 12.03 32.77
C GLU A 44 -5.31 11.31 31.46
N ALA A 45 -4.30 11.77 30.72
CA ALA A 45 -3.86 11.11 29.48
C ALA A 45 -3.46 9.65 29.72
N ARG A 46 -2.84 9.34 30.87
CA ARG A 46 -2.53 7.96 31.26
C ARG A 46 -3.80 7.11 31.43
N LYS A 47 -4.82 7.62 32.12
CA LYS A 47 -6.10 6.90 32.29
C LYS A 47 -6.82 6.69 30.96
N GLU A 48 -6.75 7.67 30.07
CA GLU A 48 -7.36 7.61 28.74
C GLU A 48 -6.67 6.57 27.85
N ILE A 49 -5.33 6.48 27.92
CA ILE A 49 -4.55 5.42 27.25
C ILE A 49 -4.96 4.05 27.79
N GLU A 50 -5.01 3.88 29.12
CA GLU A 50 -5.38 2.61 29.75
C GLU A 50 -6.78 2.16 29.34
N SER A 51 -7.76 3.08 29.37
CA SER A 51 -9.14 2.80 28.95
C SER A 51 -9.25 2.47 27.47
N THR A 52 -8.52 3.18 26.60
CA THR A 52 -8.58 2.96 25.15
C THR A 52 -7.94 1.63 24.76
N LEU A 53 -6.84 1.27 25.41
CA LEU A 53 -6.21 -0.03 25.24
C LEU A 53 -7.10 -1.17 25.76
N GLU A 54 -7.77 -0.98 26.90
CA GLU A 54 -8.64 -2.01 27.48
C GLU A 54 -9.87 -2.29 26.58
N VAL A 55 -10.47 -1.26 25.99
CA VAL A 55 -11.55 -1.40 25.00
C VAL A 55 -11.04 -2.05 23.71
N GLY A 56 -9.94 -1.55 23.14
CA GLY A 56 -9.38 -2.10 21.89
C GLY A 56 -8.85 -3.54 22.01
N LEU A 57 -8.39 -3.96 23.20
CA LEU A 57 -8.00 -5.34 23.47
C LEU A 57 -9.20 -6.28 23.66
N ARG A 58 -10.34 -5.77 24.14
CA ARG A 58 -11.55 -6.56 24.36
C ARG A 58 -12.37 -6.74 23.08
N ASP A 59 -12.54 -5.65 22.33
CA ASP A 59 -13.48 -5.59 21.20
C ASP A 59 -12.76 -5.60 19.83
N GLY A 60 -11.41 -5.59 19.84
CA GLY A 60 -10.59 -5.46 18.64
C GLY A 60 -10.39 -4.00 18.22
N PHE A 61 -9.43 -3.77 17.34
CA PHE A 61 -9.22 -2.45 16.74
C PHE A 61 -9.70 -2.50 15.28
N GLU A 62 -10.86 -1.92 15.04
CA GLU A 62 -11.56 -2.04 13.74
C GLU A 62 -10.88 -1.24 12.61
N LEU A 63 -10.78 -1.89 11.44
CA LEU A 63 -10.26 -1.35 10.18
C LEU A 63 -11.32 -0.53 9.44
N LEU A 64 -10.90 0.52 8.74
CA LEU A 64 -11.77 1.35 7.88
C LEU A 64 -11.68 0.83 6.45
N THR A 65 -12.71 0.12 6.00
CA THR A 65 -12.83 -0.44 4.64
C THR A 65 -13.84 0.37 3.81
N PRO A 66 -13.81 0.32 2.46
CA PRO A 66 -14.80 0.98 1.60
C PRO A 66 -16.26 0.56 1.88
N ALA A 67 -16.49 -0.67 2.37
CA ALA A 67 -17.81 -1.11 2.83
C ALA A 67 -18.34 -0.26 4.00
N ARG A 68 -17.46 0.34 4.82
CA ARG A 68 -17.82 1.29 5.87
C ARG A 68 -18.16 2.67 5.33
N VAL A 69 -17.54 3.11 4.22
CA VAL A 69 -17.92 4.35 3.52
C VAL A 69 -19.37 4.23 3.05
N LEU A 70 -19.73 3.10 2.44
CA LEU A 70 -21.10 2.81 2.03
C LEU A 70 -22.08 2.79 3.22
N ARG A 71 -21.67 2.19 4.36
CA ARG A 71 -22.49 2.15 5.57
C ARG A 71 -22.63 3.53 6.23
N GLY A 72 -21.58 4.35 6.21
CA GLY A 72 -21.57 5.72 6.72
C GLY A 72 -22.48 6.66 5.92
N LEU A 73 -22.57 6.45 4.60
CA LEU A 73 -23.54 7.14 3.72
C LEU A 73 -25.00 6.71 3.99
N GLN A 74 -25.23 5.56 4.64
CA GLN A 74 -26.58 5.05 4.94
C GLN A 74 -27.06 5.37 6.37
N THR A 75 -26.18 5.84 7.25
CA THR A 75 -26.49 6.07 8.67
C THR A 75 -26.70 7.55 9.02
N ASP A 76 -27.43 8.29 8.18
CA ASP A 76 -28.06 9.54 8.61
C ASP A 76 -29.58 9.32 8.71
N ASP A 77 -30.10 9.54 9.91
CA ASP A 77 -31.41 9.07 10.37
C ASP A 77 -32.55 9.89 9.74
N GLY A 78 -33.30 9.27 8.82
CA GLY A 78 -34.56 9.78 8.28
C GLY A 78 -35.47 8.63 7.89
N PRO A 79 -36.79 8.65 8.23
CA PRO A 79 -37.63 7.47 8.15
C PRO A 79 -37.77 6.98 6.72
N THR A 80 -37.61 5.67 6.59
CA THR A 80 -37.73 4.86 5.38
C THR A 80 -38.97 5.25 4.57
N SER A 81 -38.75 5.99 3.47
CA SER A 81 -39.76 6.15 2.42
C SER A 81 -39.39 5.21 1.29
N VAL A 82 -39.89 3.98 1.38
CA VAL A 82 -39.84 3.00 0.30
C VAL A 82 -40.74 3.51 -0.83
N SER A 83 -40.19 4.33 -1.71
CA SER A 83 -40.85 4.71 -2.96
C SER A 83 -40.45 3.73 -4.05
N LYS A 84 -41.38 2.81 -4.33
CA LYS A 84 -41.47 2.05 -5.59
C LYS A 84 -41.49 3.02 -6.78
N ALA A 85 -40.44 3.02 -7.60
CA ALA A 85 -40.42 3.40 -9.02
C ALA A 85 -39.05 2.98 -9.57
N GLY A 86 -38.87 2.31 -10.69
CA GLY A 86 -39.77 1.82 -11.72
C GLY A 86 -38.92 0.97 -12.67
N ASP A 87 -39.55 -0.05 -13.21
CA ASP A 87 -39.08 -0.84 -14.36
C ASP A 87 -38.61 0.09 -15.49
N GLY A 88 -37.32 0.01 -15.81
CA GLY A 88 -36.64 0.87 -16.79
C GLY A 88 -35.32 0.25 -17.19
N GLY A 89 -35.41 -0.81 -18.00
CA GLY A 89 -34.28 -1.63 -18.39
C GLY A 89 -33.10 -0.84 -18.97
N ASN A 90 -31.93 -1.12 -18.42
CA ASN A 90 -30.70 -1.21 -19.19
C ASN A 90 -30.14 -2.61 -18.91
N GLY A 91 -29.75 -3.31 -19.98
CA GLY A 91 -29.07 -4.59 -19.88
C GLY A 91 -27.70 -4.40 -19.25
N GLU A 92 -27.68 -4.35 -17.92
CA GLU A 92 -26.49 -4.66 -17.14
C GLU A 92 -26.25 -6.16 -17.35
N ASP A 93 -25.08 -6.51 -17.91
CA ASP A 93 -24.67 -7.88 -18.10
C ASP A 93 -24.90 -8.65 -16.78
N GLU A 94 -25.79 -9.65 -16.79
CA GLU A 94 -26.21 -10.43 -15.61
C GLU A 94 -25.04 -11.12 -14.87
N ASP A 95 -23.85 -11.12 -15.50
CA ASP A 95 -22.58 -11.68 -15.01
C ASP A 95 -21.59 -10.61 -14.47
N SER A 96 -21.93 -9.32 -14.47
CA SER A 96 -21.06 -8.27 -13.88
C SER A 96 -21.22 -8.24 -12.35
N PRO A 97 -20.12 -8.23 -11.57
CA PRO A 97 -20.18 -8.14 -10.11
C PRO A 97 -21.00 -6.93 -9.65
N GLY A 98 -21.83 -7.11 -8.61
CA GLY A 98 -22.55 -6.01 -8.00
C GLY A 98 -21.65 -5.17 -7.08
N LEU A 99 -22.10 -3.97 -6.70
CA LEU A 99 -21.34 -3.08 -5.82
C LEU A 99 -20.90 -3.73 -4.49
N LEU A 100 -21.73 -4.61 -3.92
CA LEU A 100 -21.40 -5.33 -2.68
C LEU A 100 -20.34 -6.42 -2.91
N ASP A 101 -20.33 -7.05 -4.08
CA ASP A 101 -19.30 -8.03 -4.47
C ASP A 101 -17.96 -7.33 -4.66
N ASP A 102 -17.96 -6.16 -5.31
CA ASP A 102 -16.77 -5.31 -5.47
C ASP A 102 -16.19 -4.86 -4.12
N PHE A 103 -17.04 -4.53 -3.13
CA PHE A 103 -16.57 -4.15 -1.79
C PHE A 103 -16.01 -5.32 -0.99
N ALA A 104 -16.60 -6.51 -1.07
CA ALA A 104 -16.06 -7.71 -0.43
C ALA A 104 -14.68 -8.08 -1.00
N VAL A 105 -14.50 -7.94 -2.32
CA VAL A 105 -13.23 -8.15 -3.01
C VAL A 105 -12.14 -7.16 -2.53
N ILE A 106 -12.51 -5.92 -2.20
CA ILE A 106 -11.56 -4.96 -1.63
C ILE A 106 -11.12 -5.38 -0.23
N GLU A 107 -12.04 -5.81 0.64
CA GLU A 107 -11.70 -6.19 2.01
C GLU A 107 -10.72 -7.37 2.04
N ASP A 108 -11.01 -8.45 1.32
CA ASP A 108 -10.13 -9.61 1.23
C ASP A 108 -8.81 -9.29 0.49
N GLY A 109 -8.87 -8.38 -0.48
CA GLY A 109 -7.72 -8.02 -1.30
C GLY A 109 -6.66 -7.18 -0.59
N LEU A 110 -7.02 -6.41 0.44
CA LEU A 110 -6.09 -5.49 1.12
C LEU A 110 -5.05 -6.22 2.00
N ASP A 111 -5.48 -7.23 2.76
CA ASP A 111 -4.57 -8.00 3.62
C ASP A 111 -3.53 -8.76 2.79
N GLU A 112 -3.98 -9.38 1.72
CA GLU A 112 -3.11 -10.12 0.83
C GLU A 112 -2.18 -9.19 0.01
N MET A 113 -2.61 -7.96 -0.31
CA MET A 113 -1.76 -6.94 -0.94
C MET A 113 -0.62 -6.51 -0.01
N ALA A 114 -0.90 -6.37 1.29
CA ALA A 114 0.13 -6.06 2.28
C ALA A 114 1.14 -7.21 2.41
N ALA A 115 0.67 -8.47 2.39
CA ALA A 115 1.54 -9.63 2.38
C ALA A 115 2.44 -9.69 1.14
N ASP A 116 1.90 -9.39 -0.04
CA ASP A 116 2.68 -9.34 -1.29
C ASP A 116 3.78 -8.28 -1.22
N MET A 117 3.48 -7.08 -0.69
CA MET A 117 4.46 -6.01 -0.53
C MET A 117 5.57 -6.39 0.45
N GLU A 118 5.24 -6.99 1.60
CA GLU A 118 6.22 -7.48 2.57
C GLU A 118 7.14 -8.54 1.93
N ALA A 119 6.57 -9.48 1.17
CA ALA A 119 7.31 -10.51 0.45
C ALA A 119 8.25 -9.91 -0.61
N ILE A 120 7.81 -8.88 -1.35
CA ILE A 120 8.65 -8.14 -2.31
C ILE A 120 9.84 -7.50 -1.59
N THR A 121 9.59 -6.76 -0.50
CA THR A 121 10.65 -6.09 0.27
C THR A 121 11.68 -7.08 0.76
N LYS A 122 11.24 -8.18 1.39
CA LYS A 122 12.12 -9.23 1.90
C LYS A 122 12.95 -9.89 0.79
N THR A 123 12.36 -10.07 -0.39
CA THR A 123 13.07 -10.68 -1.53
C THR A 123 14.12 -9.72 -2.09
N ILE A 124 13.82 -8.41 -2.18
CA ILE A 124 14.79 -7.38 -2.58
C ILE A 124 15.95 -7.32 -1.58
N GLU A 125 15.68 -7.33 -0.28
CA GLU A 125 16.71 -7.38 0.77
C GLU A 125 17.59 -8.61 0.65
N THR A 126 16.99 -9.78 0.36
CA THR A 126 17.73 -11.02 0.14
C THR A 126 18.66 -10.91 -1.07
N ILE A 127 18.18 -10.38 -2.20
CA ILE A 127 19.03 -10.15 -3.38
C ILE A 127 20.15 -9.15 -3.06
N GLY A 128 19.84 -8.09 -2.31
CA GLY A 128 20.80 -7.10 -1.85
C GLY A 128 21.95 -7.71 -1.04
N ALA A 129 21.62 -8.52 -0.02
CA ALA A 129 22.60 -9.19 0.82
C ALA A 129 23.51 -10.15 0.02
N LEU A 130 22.92 -10.92 -0.91
CA LEU A 130 23.67 -11.83 -1.78
C LEU A 130 24.58 -11.08 -2.76
N THR A 131 24.13 -9.92 -3.23
CA THR A 131 24.92 -9.02 -4.10
C THR A 131 26.11 -8.45 -3.36
N GLU A 132 25.91 -7.99 -2.13
CA GLU A 132 26.98 -7.44 -1.29
C GLU A 132 28.05 -8.50 -0.98
N GLN A 133 27.62 -9.69 -0.53
CA GLN A 133 28.52 -10.82 -0.27
C GLN A 133 29.36 -11.18 -1.51
N SER A 134 28.73 -11.25 -2.68
CA SER A 134 29.40 -11.58 -3.94
C SER A 134 30.30 -10.43 -4.43
N GLY A 135 29.96 -9.19 -4.10
CA GLY A 135 30.79 -8.02 -4.35
C GLY A 135 32.12 -8.09 -3.59
N THR A 136 32.09 -8.49 -2.31
CA THR A 136 33.30 -8.73 -1.51
C THR A 136 34.16 -9.82 -2.13
N GLU A 137 33.59 -10.97 -2.51
CA GLU A 137 34.33 -12.07 -3.16
C GLU A 137 35.00 -11.59 -4.47
N MET A 138 34.29 -10.79 -5.27
CA MET A 138 34.83 -10.27 -6.52
C MET A 138 35.97 -9.28 -6.32
N LEU A 139 35.90 -8.45 -5.27
CA LEU A 139 36.96 -7.53 -4.88
C LEU A 139 38.21 -8.30 -4.44
N ASP A 140 38.04 -9.33 -3.62
CA ASP A 140 39.15 -10.18 -3.15
C ASP A 140 39.87 -10.87 -4.33
N LEU A 141 39.10 -11.42 -5.28
CA LEU A 141 39.66 -12.01 -6.51
C LEU A 141 40.41 -10.99 -7.37
N THR A 142 39.93 -9.74 -7.38
CA THR A 142 40.57 -8.65 -8.13
C THR A 142 41.88 -8.22 -7.45
N GLN A 143 41.88 -8.08 -6.13
CA GLN A 143 43.06 -7.73 -5.34
C GLN A 143 44.13 -8.82 -5.38
N ALA A 144 43.72 -10.09 -5.37
CA ALA A 144 44.61 -11.24 -5.53
C ALA A 144 45.12 -11.44 -6.97
N ASN A 145 44.77 -10.52 -7.90
CA ASN A 145 45.12 -10.58 -9.32
C ASN A 145 44.76 -11.92 -9.99
N MET A 146 43.62 -12.50 -9.59
CA MET A 146 43.17 -13.80 -10.08
C MET A 146 42.79 -13.72 -11.56
N PRO A 147 43.00 -14.82 -12.33
CA PRO A 147 42.72 -14.85 -13.76
C PRO A 147 41.23 -14.63 -14.05
N MET A 148 40.93 -14.14 -15.26
CA MET A 148 39.54 -13.86 -15.69
C MET A 148 38.63 -15.09 -15.63
N SER A 149 39.17 -16.30 -15.78
CA SER A 149 38.40 -17.55 -15.62
C SER A 149 37.88 -17.75 -14.19
N ALA A 150 38.69 -17.41 -13.17
CA ALA A 150 38.28 -17.48 -11.77
C ALA A 150 37.21 -16.43 -11.44
N ARG A 151 37.37 -15.20 -11.97
CA ARG A 151 36.36 -14.14 -11.86
C ARG A 151 35.04 -14.55 -12.51
N LEU A 152 35.09 -15.15 -13.70
CA LEU A 152 33.91 -15.63 -14.40
C LEU A 152 33.20 -16.77 -13.64
N ALA A 153 33.96 -17.66 -13.01
CA ALA A 153 33.41 -18.71 -12.15
C ALA A 153 32.68 -18.12 -10.92
N ALA A 154 33.25 -17.09 -10.29
CA ALA A 154 32.58 -16.37 -9.20
C ALA A 154 31.29 -15.67 -9.66
N VAL A 155 31.31 -15.02 -10.84
CA VAL A 155 30.08 -14.45 -11.43
C VAL A 155 29.03 -15.52 -11.71
N ALA A 156 29.44 -16.70 -12.18
CA ALA A 156 28.52 -17.81 -12.44
C ALA A 156 27.85 -18.32 -11.15
N ARG A 157 28.63 -18.46 -10.07
CA ARG A 157 28.09 -18.81 -8.74
C ARG A 157 27.12 -17.75 -8.22
N TYR A 158 27.51 -16.47 -8.28
CA TYR A 158 26.63 -15.37 -7.90
C TYR A 158 25.30 -15.42 -8.66
N ALA A 159 25.36 -15.58 -9.99
CA ALA A 159 24.18 -15.69 -10.83
C ALA A 159 23.26 -16.86 -10.44
N GLU A 160 23.85 -18.01 -10.06
CA GLU A 160 23.11 -19.16 -9.58
C GLU A 160 22.43 -18.88 -8.24
N THR A 161 23.15 -18.27 -7.29
CA THR A 161 22.63 -17.92 -5.96
C THR A 161 21.47 -16.93 -6.01
N ILE A 162 21.53 -15.91 -6.89
CA ILE A 162 20.43 -14.95 -7.04
C ILE A 162 19.28 -15.44 -7.92
N SER A 163 19.42 -16.59 -8.61
CA SER A 163 18.41 -17.00 -9.59
C SER A 163 17.07 -17.37 -8.95
N ALA A 164 17.08 -17.98 -7.78
CA ALA A 164 15.86 -18.33 -7.06
C ALA A 164 15.13 -17.08 -6.54
N PRO A 165 15.77 -16.19 -5.74
CA PRO A 165 15.08 -14.99 -5.23
C PRO A 165 14.68 -14.02 -6.36
N ALA A 166 15.43 -13.94 -7.46
CA ALA A 166 15.01 -13.16 -8.62
C ALA A 166 13.72 -13.70 -9.27
N GLY A 167 13.56 -15.03 -9.33
CA GLY A 167 12.34 -15.66 -9.80
C GLY A 167 11.16 -15.45 -8.85
N GLU A 168 11.40 -15.62 -7.55
CA GLU A 168 10.40 -15.34 -6.50
C GLU A 168 9.91 -13.90 -6.54
N LEU A 169 10.83 -12.93 -6.68
CA LEU A 169 10.49 -11.52 -6.83
C LEU A 169 9.53 -11.28 -8.01
N ASN A 170 9.79 -11.92 -9.16
CA ASN A 170 8.93 -11.80 -10.33
C ASN A 170 7.56 -12.48 -10.12
N THR A 171 7.51 -13.60 -9.42
CA THR A 171 6.24 -14.25 -9.07
C THR A 171 5.39 -13.39 -8.14
N VAL A 172 5.97 -12.86 -7.06
CA VAL A 172 5.23 -12.03 -6.10
C VAL A 172 4.84 -10.69 -6.73
N ALA A 173 5.71 -10.08 -7.54
CA ALA A 173 5.38 -8.86 -8.27
C ALA A 173 4.23 -9.05 -9.27
N ALA A 174 4.14 -10.23 -9.89
CA ALA A 174 3.02 -10.56 -10.77
C ALA A 174 1.71 -10.71 -10.00
N ALA A 175 1.73 -11.42 -8.86
CA ALA A 175 0.57 -11.57 -7.99
C ALA A 175 0.07 -10.22 -7.46
N PHE A 176 0.99 -9.36 -7.00
CA PHE A 176 0.69 -8.00 -6.58
C PHE A 176 0.02 -7.18 -7.70
N ALA A 177 0.56 -7.26 -8.93
CA ALA A 177 0.02 -6.51 -10.06
C ALA A 177 -1.36 -7.00 -10.50
N GLU A 178 -1.61 -8.31 -10.42
CA GLU A 178 -2.93 -8.91 -10.68
C GLU A 178 -3.94 -8.47 -9.63
N ARG A 179 -3.58 -8.53 -8.35
CA ARG A 179 -4.42 -8.07 -7.24
C ARG A 179 -4.76 -6.59 -7.33
N MET A 180 -3.78 -5.74 -7.68
CA MET A 180 -4.01 -4.33 -7.97
C MET A 180 -4.95 -4.10 -9.15
N ALA A 181 -4.99 -5.03 -10.13
CA ALA A 181 -5.97 -4.97 -11.22
C ALA A 181 -7.37 -5.29 -10.72
N THR A 182 -7.51 -6.27 -9.84
CA THR A 182 -8.79 -6.66 -9.23
C THR A 182 -9.35 -5.56 -8.33
N LEU A 183 -8.50 -4.88 -7.56
CA LEU A 183 -8.91 -3.75 -6.70
C LEU A 183 -9.34 -2.51 -7.49
N ASP A 184 -8.92 -2.37 -8.76
CA ASP A 184 -9.21 -1.20 -9.60
C ASP A 184 -10.71 -0.97 -9.80
N SER A 185 -11.51 -2.02 -10.02
CA SER A 185 -12.96 -1.88 -10.21
C SER A 185 -13.63 -1.34 -8.95
N GLY A 186 -13.33 -1.95 -7.80
CA GLY A 186 -13.92 -1.55 -6.51
C GLY A 186 -13.55 -0.13 -6.10
N VAL A 187 -12.29 0.27 -6.28
CA VAL A 187 -11.86 1.66 -5.98
C VAL A 187 -12.53 2.64 -6.93
N ARG A 188 -12.66 2.34 -8.23
CA ARG A 188 -13.37 3.20 -9.19
C ARG A 188 -14.86 3.30 -8.88
N ALA A 189 -15.50 2.21 -8.45
CA ALA A 189 -16.89 2.20 -8.02
C ALA A 189 -17.10 3.10 -6.78
N ALA A 190 -16.24 2.97 -5.78
CA ALA A 190 -16.26 3.82 -4.58
C ALA A 190 -16.11 5.31 -4.94
N LEU A 191 -15.14 5.65 -5.79
CA LEU A 191 -14.92 7.03 -6.24
C LEU A 191 -16.10 7.55 -7.08
N GLY A 192 -16.73 6.69 -7.88
CA GLY A 192 -17.94 7.03 -8.64
C GLY A 192 -19.13 7.35 -7.73
N LEU A 193 -19.32 6.58 -6.66
CA LEU A 193 -20.38 6.83 -5.67
C LEU A 193 -20.17 8.17 -4.95
N ILE A 194 -18.94 8.47 -4.54
CA ILE A 194 -18.60 9.75 -3.91
C ILE A 194 -18.84 10.92 -4.87
N GLU A 195 -18.49 10.76 -6.15
CA GLU A 195 -18.73 11.76 -7.18
C GLU A 195 -20.22 12.07 -7.38
N MET A 196 -21.08 11.04 -7.33
CA MET A 196 -22.53 11.18 -7.45
C MET A 196 -23.22 11.71 -6.18
N THR A 197 -22.51 11.72 -5.05
CA THR A 197 -23.03 12.22 -3.77
C THR A 197 -22.72 13.72 -3.64
N PRO A 198 -23.71 14.59 -3.36
CA PRO A 198 -23.48 16.02 -3.10
C PRO A 198 -22.45 16.23 -1.99
N PRO A 199 -21.54 17.22 -2.09
CA PRO A 199 -20.45 17.38 -1.13
C PRO A 199 -20.90 17.57 0.33
N ASP A 200 -22.05 18.18 0.54
CA ASP A 200 -22.69 18.40 1.84
C ASP A 200 -23.34 17.15 2.44
N GLU A 201 -23.59 16.13 1.61
CA GLU A 201 -24.13 14.82 2.00
C GLU A 201 -23.03 13.75 2.08
N ARG A 202 -21.78 14.10 1.73
CA ARG A 202 -20.63 13.21 1.91
C ARG A 202 -20.29 13.15 3.39
N GLY A 203 -20.61 12.03 4.03
CA GLY A 203 -20.22 11.79 5.42
C GLY A 203 -18.70 11.68 5.59
N GLU A 204 -18.23 11.73 6.84
CA GLU A 204 -16.80 11.67 7.22
C GLU A 204 -16.06 10.47 6.58
N GLY A 205 -16.73 9.34 6.39
CA GLY A 205 -16.12 8.16 5.75
C GLY A 205 -15.68 8.39 4.29
N ALA A 206 -16.35 9.26 3.54
CA ALA A 206 -15.95 9.59 2.17
C ALA A 206 -14.66 10.42 2.17
N GLU A 207 -14.53 11.38 3.08
CA GLU A 207 -13.31 12.18 3.24
C GLU A 207 -12.13 11.31 3.69
N GLU A 208 -12.34 10.47 4.70
CA GLU A 208 -11.33 9.53 5.20
C GLU A 208 -10.82 8.59 4.09
N PHE A 209 -11.70 8.08 3.23
CA PHE A 209 -11.31 7.22 2.13
C PHE A 209 -10.46 7.94 1.07
N LEU A 210 -10.81 9.19 0.74
CA LEU A 210 -10.04 10.00 -0.20
C LEU A 210 -8.64 10.32 0.37
N GLU A 211 -8.56 10.67 1.66
CA GLU A 211 -7.29 10.90 2.35
C GLU A 211 -6.41 9.64 2.40
N GLN A 212 -7.01 8.47 2.68
CA GLN A 212 -6.30 7.20 2.68
C GLN A 212 -5.73 6.85 1.31
N LEU A 213 -6.49 7.05 0.23
CA LEU A 213 -5.99 6.85 -1.12
C LEU A 213 -4.80 7.78 -1.42
N MET A 214 -4.89 9.05 -1.03
CA MET A 214 -3.80 10.02 -1.22
C MET A 214 -2.53 9.64 -0.43
N SER A 215 -2.68 9.23 0.83
CA SER A 215 -1.56 8.77 1.66
C SER A 215 -0.91 7.49 1.12
N LEU A 216 -1.71 6.58 0.56
CA LEU A 216 -1.23 5.35 -0.03
C LEU A 216 -0.36 5.60 -1.28
N ASP A 217 -0.76 6.52 -2.16
CA ASP A 217 0.06 6.91 -3.33
C ASP A 217 1.39 7.52 -2.90
N GLU A 218 1.41 8.43 -1.92
CA GLU A 218 2.66 9.02 -1.42
C GLU A 218 3.65 7.94 -0.95
N ALA A 219 3.18 6.99 -0.14
CA ALA A 219 4.00 5.87 0.31
C ALA A 219 4.46 4.97 -0.85
N ALA A 220 3.60 4.76 -1.85
CA ALA A 220 3.94 3.94 -3.02
C ALA A 220 4.96 4.62 -3.95
N GLN A 221 4.88 5.95 -4.14
CA GLN A 221 5.83 6.71 -4.95
C GLN A 221 7.25 6.69 -4.35
N ASP A 222 7.37 6.79 -3.02
CA ASP A 222 8.65 6.68 -2.33
C ASP A 222 9.30 5.31 -2.54
N GLY A 223 8.50 4.23 -2.45
CA GLY A 223 8.96 2.87 -2.74
C GLY A 223 9.36 2.68 -4.21
N LEU A 224 8.63 3.30 -5.13
CA LEU A 224 8.87 3.18 -6.57
C LEU A 224 10.23 3.75 -6.97
N ALA A 225 10.67 4.86 -6.38
CA ALA A 225 11.99 5.44 -6.64
C ALA A 225 13.11 4.46 -6.28
N GLN A 226 12.98 3.77 -5.13
CA GLN A 226 13.96 2.77 -4.69
C GLN A 226 13.98 1.55 -5.63
N ILE A 227 12.80 1.03 -5.99
CA ILE A 227 12.66 -0.12 -6.91
C ILE A 227 13.22 0.20 -8.30
N GLY A 228 13.00 1.42 -8.81
CA GLY A 228 13.55 1.88 -10.08
C GLY A 228 15.08 1.97 -10.08
N SER A 229 15.66 2.42 -8.97
CA SER A 229 17.12 2.47 -8.79
C SER A 229 17.75 1.07 -8.76
N PHE A 230 17.06 0.11 -8.14
CA PHE A 230 17.45 -1.30 -8.09
C PHE A 230 17.42 -1.94 -9.49
N GLY A 231 16.33 -1.75 -10.24
CA GLY A 231 16.22 -2.24 -11.62
C GLY A 231 17.29 -1.67 -12.55
N THR A 232 17.61 -0.38 -12.43
CA THR A 232 18.67 0.27 -13.20
C THR A 232 20.04 -0.33 -12.89
N SER A 233 20.33 -0.53 -11.61
CA SER A 233 21.58 -1.15 -11.14
C SER A 233 21.73 -2.59 -11.64
N ALA A 234 20.65 -3.38 -11.59
CA ALA A 234 20.61 -4.73 -12.12
C ALA A 234 20.85 -4.76 -13.64
N GLY A 235 20.28 -3.80 -14.40
CA GLY A 235 20.42 -3.70 -15.85
C GLY A 235 21.88 -3.58 -16.33
N VAL A 236 22.75 -2.94 -15.55
CA VAL A 236 24.19 -2.83 -15.85
C VAL A 236 24.86 -4.22 -15.84
N MET A 237 24.40 -5.13 -14.98
CA MET A 237 24.98 -6.46 -14.79
C MET A 237 24.76 -7.41 -15.98
N VAL A 238 23.78 -7.15 -16.85
CA VAL A 238 23.50 -7.96 -18.07
C VAL A 238 24.72 -8.02 -18.99
N ARG A 239 25.51 -6.93 -19.05
CA ARG A 239 26.68 -6.83 -19.92
C ARG A 239 27.91 -7.55 -19.38
N VAL A 240 27.90 -7.91 -18.09
CA VAL A 240 29.05 -8.53 -17.41
C VAL A 240 29.18 -10.01 -17.78
N SER A 241 28.07 -10.75 -17.81
CA SER A 241 28.10 -12.18 -18.09
C SER A 241 26.76 -12.70 -18.62
N ARG A 242 26.82 -13.71 -19.49
CA ARG A 242 25.63 -14.43 -19.97
C ARG A 242 24.84 -15.10 -18.84
N HIS A 243 25.52 -15.48 -17.75
CA HIS A 243 24.90 -16.15 -16.60
C HIS A 243 23.92 -15.24 -15.86
N LEU A 244 24.16 -13.93 -15.87
CA LEU A 244 23.32 -12.94 -15.19
C LEU A 244 22.07 -12.54 -15.98
N ARG A 245 21.98 -12.91 -17.27
CA ARG A 245 20.88 -12.45 -18.13
C ARG A 245 19.52 -12.90 -17.63
N LYS A 246 19.39 -14.15 -17.16
CA LYS A 246 18.13 -14.68 -16.65
C LYS A 246 17.72 -13.96 -15.35
N PRO A 247 18.49 -13.99 -14.25
CA PRO A 247 18.07 -13.35 -13.00
C PRO A 247 17.83 -11.84 -13.16
N VAL A 248 18.65 -11.13 -13.96
CA VAL A 248 18.41 -9.70 -14.21
C VAL A 248 17.13 -9.47 -15.01
N LYS A 249 16.80 -10.35 -15.96
CA LYS A 249 15.54 -10.25 -16.72
C LYS A 249 14.33 -10.45 -15.80
N GLU A 250 14.38 -11.41 -14.88
CA GLU A 250 13.31 -11.62 -13.88
C GLU A 250 13.16 -10.38 -12.98
N ILE A 251 14.26 -9.84 -12.45
CA ILE A 251 14.25 -8.60 -11.65
C ILE A 251 13.65 -7.43 -12.44
N SER A 252 14.06 -7.28 -13.71
CA SER A 252 13.56 -6.19 -14.57
C SER A 252 12.06 -6.33 -14.86
N ALA A 253 11.57 -7.56 -15.03
CA ALA A 253 10.16 -7.84 -15.23
C ALA A 253 9.35 -7.50 -13.96
N ALA A 254 9.83 -7.90 -12.79
CA ALA A 254 9.22 -7.60 -11.52
C ALA A 254 9.12 -6.08 -11.27
N VAL A 255 10.23 -5.35 -11.48
CA VAL A 255 10.27 -3.88 -11.37
C VAL A 255 9.22 -3.25 -12.28
N LYS A 256 9.14 -3.70 -13.54
CA LYS A 256 8.16 -3.18 -14.51
C LYS A 256 6.72 -3.45 -14.07
N GLN A 257 6.43 -4.63 -13.56
CA GLN A 257 5.10 -4.99 -13.04
C GLN A 257 4.71 -4.10 -11.87
N LEU A 258 5.62 -3.90 -10.91
CA LEU A 258 5.41 -3.03 -9.75
C LEU A 258 5.17 -1.58 -10.15
N THR A 259 5.99 -1.04 -11.05
CA THR A 259 5.80 0.31 -11.59
C THR A 259 4.44 0.46 -12.28
N SER A 260 4.03 -0.54 -13.04
CA SER A 260 2.75 -0.51 -13.76
C SER A 260 1.56 -0.57 -12.78
N ALA A 261 1.66 -1.38 -11.73
CA ALA A 261 0.65 -1.49 -10.69
C ALA A 261 0.50 -0.17 -9.89
N ILE A 262 1.62 0.44 -9.48
CA ILE A 262 1.63 1.72 -8.77
C ILE A 262 1.13 2.87 -9.65
N THR A 263 1.41 2.85 -10.97
CA THR A 263 0.90 3.87 -11.89
C THR A 263 -0.64 3.89 -11.93
N ARG A 264 -1.30 2.74 -11.83
CA ARG A 264 -2.77 2.65 -11.77
C ARG A 264 -3.32 3.33 -10.51
N MET A 265 -2.63 3.19 -9.38
CA MET A 265 -2.98 3.87 -8.14
C MET A 265 -2.93 5.40 -8.28
N GLY A 266 -1.99 5.92 -9.07
CA GLY A 266 -1.90 7.35 -9.39
C GLY A 266 -3.16 7.88 -10.10
N GLU A 267 -3.84 7.06 -10.90
CA GLU A 267 -5.12 7.45 -11.52
C GLU A 267 -6.24 7.59 -10.49
N TRP A 268 -6.29 6.68 -9.50
CA TRP A 268 -7.25 6.74 -8.40
C TRP A 268 -7.05 8.01 -7.57
N VAL A 269 -5.79 8.33 -7.26
CA VAL A 269 -5.45 9.51 -6.46
C VAL A 269 -5.67 10.81 -7.20
N ALA A 270 -5.44 10.84 -8.51
CA ALA A 270 -5.81 12.01 -9.31
C ALA A 270 -7.31 12.29 -9.20
N LYS A 271 -8.16 11.26 -9.33
CA LYS A 271 -9.61 11.39 -9.15
C LYS A 271 -9.97 11.76 -7.70
N ALA A 272 -9.33 11.14 -6.71
CA ALA A 272 -9.58 11.41 -5.30
C ALA A 272 -9.29 12.87 -4.94
N ARG A 273 -8.16 13.42 -5.41
CA ARG A 273 -7.81 14.84 -5.24
C ARG A 273 -8.87 15.76 -5.86
N THR A 274 -9.36 15.47 -7.06
CA THR A 274 -10.44 16.27 -7.68
C THR A 274 -11.70 16.28 -6.82
N LEU A 275 -12.09 15.13 -6.27
CA LEU A 275 -13.27 15.01 -5.41
C LEU A 275 -13.09 15.73 -4.06
N ALA A 276 -11.91 15.65 -3.45
CA ALA A 276 -11.61 16.36 -2.20
C ALA A 276 -11.67 17.89 -2.38
N HIS A 277 -11.10 18.43 -3.47
CA HIS A 277 -11.12 19.87 -3.72
C HIS A 277 -12.53 20.39 -4.06
N SER A 278 -13.40 19.55 -4.64
CA SER A 278 -14.79 19.90 -4.92
C SER A 278 -15.66 20.05 -3.66
N ALA A 279 -15.24 19.48 -2.53
CA ALA A 279 -15.95 19.61 -1.26
C ALA A 279 -15.58 20.89 -0.47
N THR A 280 -14.41 21.46 -0.76
CA THR A 280 -13.92 22.68 -0.10
C THR A 280 -14.34 24.00 -0.78
N ALA A 281 -15.02 23.95 -1.92
CA ALA A 281 -15.39 25.10 -2.75
C ALA A 281 -16.88 25.42 -2.63
#